data_AF-A0A1T2A3Y2-F1
#
_entry.id   AF-A0A1T2A3Y2-F1
#
_cell.length_a   1.000
_cell.length_b   1.000
_cell.length_c   1.000
_cell.angle_alpha   90.00
_cell.angle_beta   90.00
_cell.angle_gamma   90.00
#
_symmetry.space_group_name_H-M   'P 1'
#
loop_
_entity.id
_entity.type
_entity.pdbx_description
1 polymer ?
#
loop_
_entity_poly.entity_id
_entity_poly.type
_entity_poly.pdbx_seq_one_letter_code
_entity_poly.pdbx_strand_id
1 'polypeptide(L)'
;MTVSSASFNDRLARIEQTRKKAKGRIQLHIGDQEAWVANDAEMLRQVIAKPRHSRFAVLKVVPALMVGVLGMVIVTALKMRFLTPELAEKVGSNPDLVLVVAAVLTAFGLGMVLRLASVKLMAVQLLGVALAFVGLHNIAFWEPDMAALAFTPDWVEQQTAQFEPRTLRYAETTIRF
;
A
#
# COMPACT_ATOMS: atom_id res chain seq x y z
N MET A 1 -20.42 66.88 28.50
CA MET A 1 -19.09 66.31 28.21
C MET A 1 -18.74 65.34 29.32
N THR A 2 -18.80 64.03 29.08
CA THR A 2 -18.45 63.00 30.06
C THR A 2 -16.96 62.68 29.96
N VAL A 3 -16.16 63.23 30.86
CA VAL A 3 -14.73 62.94 30.97
C VAL A 3 -14.58 61.55 31.60
N SER A 4 -14.08 60.60 30.81
CA SER A 4 -13.82 59.21 31.23
C SER A 4 -12.93 59.19 32.48
N SER A 5 -13.44 58.64 33.58
CA SER A 5 -12.75 58.51 34.89
C SER A 5 -11.74 57.35 34.97
N ALA A 6 -11.48 56.64 33.88
CA ALA A 6 -10.49 55.56 33.86
C ALA A 6 -9.06 56.12 33.81
N SER A 7 -8.24 55.73 34.79
CA SER A 7 -6.84 56.15 34.86
C SER A 7 -6.04 55.58 33.67
N PHE A 8 -4.94 56.24 33.29
CA PHE A 8 -4.05 55.74 32.23
C PHE A 8 -3.56 54.31 32.50
N ASN A 9 -3.35 53.97 33.77
CA ASN A 9 -2.97 52.62 34.20
C ASN A 9 -4.08 51.60 33.97
N ASP A 10 -5.36 51.96 34.17
CA ASP A 10 -6.50 51.08 33.87
C ASP A 10 -6.60 50.79 32.37
N ARG A 11 -6.25 51.77 31.53
CA ARG A 11 -6.20 51.61 30.08
C ARG A 11 -5.07 50.67 29.66
N LEU A 12 -3.88 50.81 30.25
CA LEU A 12 -2.75 49.90 30.01
C LEU A 12 -3.07 48.46 30.43
N ALA A 13 -3.62 48.27 31.63
CA ALA A 13 -4.01 46.95 32.12
C ALA A 13 -5.05 46.28 31.21
N ARG A 14 -6.02 47.05 30.69
CA ARG A 14 -7.00 46.55 29.73
C ARG A 14 -6.37 46.15 28.40
N ILE A 15 -5.46 46.96 27.86
CA ILE A 15 -4.74 46.66 26.61
C ILE A 15 -3.88 45.39 26.78
N GLU A 16 -3.20 45.23 27.91
CA GLU A 16 -2.42 44.02 28.19
C GLU A 16 -3.30 42.77 28.33
N GLN A 17 -4.46 42.87 28.98
CA GLN A 17 -5.40 41.76 29.07
C GLN A 17 -5.95 41.36 27.68
N THR A 18 -6.29 42.34 26.84
CA THR A 18 -6.73 42.06 25.46
C THR A 18 -5.60 41.45 24.65
N ARG A 19 -4.37 41.93 24.78
CA ARG A 19 -3.18 41.37 24.10
C ARG A 19 -2.87 39.94 24.57
N LYS A 20 -3.05 39.63 25.85
CA LYS A 20 -2.93 38.26 26.38
C LYS A 20 -4.02 37.34 25.83
N LYS A 21 -5.27 37.80 25.75
CA LYS A 21 -6.40 37.04 25.18
C LYS A 21 -6.27 36.84 23.66
N ALA A 22 -5.66 37.78 22.94
CA ALA A 22 -5.42 37.71 21.50
C ALA A 22 -4.14 36.93 21.13
N LYS A 23 -3.29 36.57 22.09
CA LYS A 23 -2.05 35.83 21.83
C LYS A 23 -2.40 34.42 21.33
N GLY A 24 -2.20 34.18 20.03
CA GLY A 24 -2.49 32.89 19.38
C GLY A 24 -3.93 32.76 18.87
N ARG A 25 -4.70 33.85 18.79
CA ARG A 25 -6.05 33.88 18.19
C ARG A 25 -6.13 34.94 17.12
N ILE A 26 -6.81 34.64 16.02
CA ILE A 26 -7.10 35.59 14.94
C ILE A 26 -8.57 36.00 15.09
N GLN A 27 -8.82 37.30 15.02
CA GLN A 27 -10.19 37.83 14.98
C GLN A 27 -10.68 37.74 13.54
N LEU A 28 -11.74 36.97 13.31
CA LEU A 28 -12.41 36.86 12.02
C LEU A 28 -13.73 37.62 12.08
N HIS A 29 -13.90 38.56 11.17
CA HIS A 29 -15.16 39.24 10.93
C HIS A 29 -16.00 38.40 9.96
N ILE A 30 -17.10 37.83 10.44
CA ILE A 30 -18.06 37.06 9.64
C ILE A 30 -19.36 37.86 9.61
N GLY A 31 -19.54 38.67 8.56
CA GLY A 31 -20.65 39.62 8.48
C GLY A 31 -20.59 40.64 9.60
N ASP A 32 -21.67 40.77 10.37
CA ASP A 32 -21.77 41.69 11.51
C ASP A 32 -21.24 41.10 12.84
N GLN A 33 -20.69 39.88 12.81
CA GLN A 33 -20.19 39.21 14.02
C GLN A 33 -18.67 39.06 14.01
N GLU A 34 -18.07 39.33 15.17
CA GLU A 34 -16.65 39.13 15.42
C GLU A 34 -16.43 37.81 16.18
N ALA A 35 -15.74 36.86 15.56
CA ALA A 35 -15.41 35.58 16.18
C ALA A 35 -13.89 35.47 16.39
N TRP A 36 -13.48 35.08 17.60
CA TRP A 36 -12.08 34.82 17.93
C TRP A 36 -11.78 33.34 17.66
N VAL A 37 -11.02 33.05 16.61
CA VAL A 37 -10.64 31.68 16.24
C VAL A 37 -9.19 31.43 16.63
N ALA A 38 -8.89 30.23 17.13
CA ALA A 38 -7.51 29.84 17.41
C ALA A 38 -6.68 29.93 16.12
N ASN A 39 -5.46 30.48 16.21
CA ASN A 39 -4.54 30.51 15.08
C ASN A 39 -4.04 29.08 14.85
N ASP A 40 -4.74 28.36 13.98
CA ASP A 40 -4.49 26.98 13.59
C ASP A 40 -3.17 26.79 12.82
N ALA A 41 -2.18 27.68 12.94
CA ALA A 41 -0.83 27.41 12.45
C ALA A 41 -0.25 26.13 13.08
N GLU A 42 -0.62 25.78 14.32
CA GLU A 42 -0.27 24.49 14.94
C GLU A 42 -1.09 23.32 14.41
N MET A 43 -2.37 23.52 14.11
CA MET A 43 -3.24 22.49 13.55
C MET A 43 -2.89 22.21 12.07
N LEU A 44 -2.59 23.25 11.28
CA LEU A 44 -1.99 23.16 9.96
C LEU A 44 -0.62 22.48 10.01
N ARG A 45 0.22 22.74 11.02
CA ARG A 45 1.49 22.01 11.20
C ARG A 45 1.29 20.53 11.56
N GLN A 46 0.20 20.18 12.26
CA GLN A 46 -0.15 18.78 12.52
C GLN A 46 -0.71 18.08 11.27
N VAL A 47 -1.47 18.78 10.43
CA VAL A 47 -1.94 18.26 9.12
C VAL A 47 -0.80 18.17 8.10
N ILE A 48 0.16 19.09 8.15
CA ILE A 48 1.38 19.13 7.31
C ILE A 48 2.54 18.35 7.98
N ALA A 49 2.32 17.67 9.11
CA ALA A 49 3.35 16.85 9.74
C ALA A 49 3.69 15.71 8.78
N LYS A 50 4.81 15.88 8.04
CA LYS A 50 5.36 14.87 7.13
C LYS A 50 5.36 13.53 7.86
N PRO A 51 4.81 12.45 7.27
CA PRO A 51 4.83 11.14 7.89
C PRO A 51 6.29 10.83 8.21
N ARG A 52 6.57 10.77 9.52
CA ARG A 52 7.92 10.58 10.04
C ARG A 52 8.43 9.27 9.44
N HIS A 53 9.41 9.36 8.53
CA HIS A 53 10.03 8.20 7.90
C HIS A 53 10.67 7.36 9.01
N SER A 54 9.92 6.38 9.49
CA SER A 54 10.37 5.45 10.50
C SER A 54 11.49 4.61 9.89
N ARG A 55 12.61 4.43 10.61
CA ARG A 55 13.69 3.53 10.20
C ARG A 55 13.18 2.08 10.01
N PHE A 56 12.06 1.74 10.65
CA PHE A 56 11.34 0.49 10.46
C PHE A 56 10.53 0.41 9.14
N ALA A 57 10.51 1.45 8.30
CA ALA A 57 9.87 1.40 6.99
C ALA A 57 10.56 0.39 6.05
N VAL A 58 11.87 0.15 6.23
CA VAL A 58 12.61 -0.89 5.50
C VAL A 58 12.09 -2.28 5.85
N LEU A 59 11.64 -2.50 7.09
CA LEU A 59 11.08 -3.78 7.54
C LEU A 59 9.79 -4.13 6.79
N LYS A 60 9.09 -3.14 6.20
CA LYS A 60 7.88 -3.36 5.40
C LYS A 60 8.15 -3.87 3.99
N VAL A 61 9.40 -3.86 3.52
CA VAL A 61 9.78 -4.32 2.18
C VAL A 61 9.60 -5.84 2.05
N VAL A 62 10.11 -6.61 3.01
CA VAL A 62 10.00 -8.08 3.01
C VAL A 62 8.55 -8.56 2.96
N PRO A 63 7.64 -8.14 3.87
CA PRO A 63 6.25 -8.57 3.79
C PRO A 63 5.55 -8.06 2.53
N ALA A 64 5.90 -6.88 2.00
CA ALA A 64 5.35 -6.43 0.72
C ALA A 64 5.78 -7.33 -0.45
N LEU A 65 7.04 -7.76 -0.48
CA LEU A 65 7.53 -8.71 -1.48
C LEU A 65 6.77 -10.04 -1.38
N MET A 66 6.62 -10.57 -0.16
CA MET A 66 5.90 -11.82 0.09
C MET A 66 4.43 -11.73 -0.30
N VAL A 67 3.77 -10.59 -0.08
CA VAL A 67 2.39 -10.37 -0.54
C VAL A 67 2.28 -10.46 -2.06
N GLY A 68 3.27 -9.96 -2.79
CA GLY A 68 3.36 -10.14 -4.25
C GLY A 68 3.43 -11.61 -4.65
N VAL A 69 4.35 -12.36 -4.03
CA VAL A 69 4.49 -13.81 -4.25
C VAL A 69 3.19 -14.55 -3.95
N LEU A 70 2.56 -14.24 -2.81
CA LEU A 70 1.30 -14.86 -2.40
C LEU A 70 0.17 -14.57 -3.38
N GLY A 71 0.09 -13.37 -3.94
CA GLY A 71 -0.89 -13.05 -4.98
C GLY A 71 -0.77 -14.00 -6.18
N MET A 72 0.46 -14.26 -6.63
CA MET A 72 0.71 -15.20 -7.73
C MET A 72 0.34 -16.64 -7.35
N VAL A 73 0.72 -17.09 -6.16
CA VAL A 73 0.40 -18.43 -5.64
C VAL A 73 -1.11 -18.64 -5.55
N ILE A 74 -1.84 -17.69 -4.95
CA ILE A 74 -3.29 -17.78 -4.78
C ILE A 74 -3.98 -17.88 -6.14
N VAL A 75 -3.65 -17.00 -7.08
CA VAL A 75 -4.29 -16.99 -8.39
C VAL A 75 -3.95 -18.26 -9.19
N THR A 76 -2.71 -18.74 -9.10
CA THR A 76 -2.31 -20.00 -9.75
C THR A 76 -3.05 -21.19 -9.15
N ALA A 77 -3.17 -21.26 -7.82
CA ALA A 77 -3.92 -22.30 -7.14
C ALA A 77 -5.42 -22.25 -7.50
N LEU A 78 -6.00 -21.06 -7.58
CA LEU A 78 -7.38 -20.88 -8.02
C LEU A 78 -7.57 -21.32 -9.47
N LYS A 79 -6.64 -20.97 -10.36
CA LYS A 79 -6.65 -21.41 -11.77
C LYS A 79 -6.63 -22.95 -11.84
N MET A 80 -5.73 -23.61 -11.12
CA MET A 80 -5.60 -25.07 -11.19
C MET A 80 -6.82 -25.81 -10.62
N ARG A 81 -7.52 -25.23 -9.64
CA ARG A 81 -8.66 -25.89 -8.99
C ARG A 81 -10.02 -25.56 -9.59
N PHE A 82 -10.18 -24.35 -10.14
CA PHE A 82 -11.49 -23.81 -10.52
C PHE A 82 -11.61 -23.36 -11.96
N LEU A 83 -10.53 -23.36 -12.76
CA LEU A 83 -10.63 -22.98 -14.16
C LEU A 83 -11.28 -24.12 -14.96
N THR A 84 -12.59 -23.99 -15.20
CA THR A 84 -13.33 -24.87 -16.09
C THR A 84 -13.02 -24.54 -17.57
N PRO A 85 -13.24 -25.48 -18.51
CA PRO A 85 -13.05 -25.24 -19.94
C PRO A 85 -13.80 -24.00 -20.46
N GLU A 86 -15.01 -23.75 -19.95
CA GLU A 86 -15.83 -22.58 -20.30
C GLU A 86 -15.21 -21.25 -19.81
N LEU A 87 -14.55 -21.26 -18.65
CA LEU A 87 -13.82 -20.08 -18.17
C LEU A 87 -12.54 -19.85 -18.96
N ALA A 88 -11.87 -20.94 -19.37
CA ALA A 88 -10.66 -20.87 -20.18
C ALA A 88 -10.91 -20.22 -21.54
N GLU A 89 -12.05 -20.48 -22.18
CA GLU A 89 -12.45 -19.81 -23.43
C GLU A 89 -12.63 -18.29 -23.26
N LYS A 90 -13.14 -17.84 -22.12
CA LYS A 90 -13.34 -16.40 -21.83
C LYS A 90 -12.05 -15.65 -21.52
N VAL A 91 -11.01 -16.34 -21.03
CA VAL A 91 -9.69 -15.75 -20.75
C VAL A 91 -8.99 -15.28 -22.04
N GLY A 92 -9.46 -15.73 -23.21
CA GLY A 92 -9.03 -15.23 -24.51
C GLY A 92 -7.61 -15.65 -24.87
N SER A 93 -7.02 -14.96 -25.86
CA SER A 93 -5.77 -15.35 -26.52
C SER A 93 -4.49 -15.13 -25.71
N ASN A 94 -4.55 -14.51 -24.52
CA ASN A 94 -3.37 -14.20 -23.70
C ASN A 94 -3.56 -14.63 -22.23
N PRO A 95 -3.59 -15.95 -21.95
CA PRO A 95 -3.88 -16.47 -20.62
C PRO A 95 -2.85 -16.06 -19.55
N ASP A 96 -1.59 -15.87 -19.94
CA ASP A 96 -0.52 -15.47 -19.01
C ASP A 96 -0.67 -14.02 -18.57
N LEU A 97 -1.07 -13.13 -19.49
CA LEU A 97 -1.30 -11.72 -19.15
C LEU A 97 -2.46 -11.59 -18.16
N VAL A 98 -3.56 -12.32 -18.39
CA VAL A 98 -4.71 -12.34 -17.48
C VAL A 98 -4.30 -12.88 -16.11
N LEU A 99 -3.49 -13.93 -16.07
CA LEU A 99 -2.97 -14.50 -14.83
C LEU A 99 -2.14 -13.48 -14.04
N VAL A 100 -1.20 -12.80 -14.70
CA VAL A 100 -0.35 -11.78 -14.06
C VAL A 100 -1.20 -10.61 -13.56
N VAL A 101 -2.14 -10.10 -14.36
CA VAL A 101 -3.02 -9.00 -13.95
C VAL A 101 -3.86 -9.40 -12.73
N ALA A 102 -4.45 -10.59 -12.74
CA ALA A 102 -5.21 -11.11 -11.59
C ALA A 102 -4.33 -11.25 -10.34
N ALA A 103 -3.09 -11.72 -10.48
CA ALA A 103 -2.13 -11.82 -9.39
C ALA A 103 -1.76 -10.44 -8.82
N VAL A 104 -1.54 -9.44 -9.67
CA VAL A 104 -1.27 -8.05 -9.26
C VAL A 104 -2.46 -7.47 -8.48
N LEU A 105 -3.68 -7.63 -9.01
CA LEU A 105 -4.88 -7.14 -8.33
C LEU A 105 -5.08 -7.81 -6.96
N THR A 106 -4.84 -9.13 -6.89
CA THR A 106 -4.90 -9.90 -5.64
C THR A 106 -3.84 -9.43 -4.64
N ALA A 107 -2.59 -9.26 -5.09
CA ALA A 107 -1.50 -8.77 -4.26
C ALA A 107 -1.78 -7.37 -3.72
N PHE A 108 -2.28 -6.46 -4.56
CA PHE A 108 -2.63 -5.10 -4.14
C PHE A 108 -3.82 -5.08 -3.18
N GLY A 109 -4.84 -5.91 -3.43
CA GLY A 109 -5.96 -6.11 -2.51
C GLY A 109 -5.49 -6.56 -1.13
N LEU A 110 -4.66 -7.59 -1.07
CA LEU A 110 -4.06 -8.09 0.17
C LEU A 110 -3.14 -7.05 0.82
N GLY A 111 -2.35 -6.34 0.02
CA GLY A 111 -1.50 -5.25 0.45
C GLY A 111 -2.27 -4.10 1.10
N MET A 112 -3.47 -3.76 0.60
CA MET A 112 -4.35 -2.78 1.23
C MET A 112 -4.85 -3.25 2.59
N VAL A 113 -5.33 -4.50 2.69
CA VAL A 113 -5.78 -5.10 3.97
C VAL A 113 -4.65 -5.08 5.01
N LEU A 114 -3.42 -5.38 4.60
CA LEU A 114 -2.24 -5.41 5.46
C LEU A 114 -1.58 -4.03 5.68
N ARG A 115 -2.18 -2.94 5.17
CA ARG A 115 -1.64 -1.57 5.28
C ARG A 115 -0.25 -1.39 4.65
N LEU A 116 -0.01 -2.10 3.54
CA LEU A 116 1.20 -2.06 2.69
C LEU A 116 0.95 -1.34 1.35
N ALA A 117 -0.04 -0.45 1.26
CA ALA A 117 -0.48 0.18 0.00
C ALA A 117 0.25 1.48 -0.40
N SER A 118 1.42 1.76 0.16
CA SER A 118 2.22 2.91 -0.33
C SER A 118 2.79 2.60 -1.70
N VAL A 119 2.91 3.60 -2.58
CA VAL A 119 3.42 3.43 -3.97
C VAL A 119 4.73 2.64 -4.01
N LYS A 120 5.67 2.94 -3.10
CA LYS A 120 6.95 2.22 -3.00
C LYS A 120 6.75 0.74 -2.68
N LEU A 121 5.87 0.41 -1.75
CA LEU A 121 5.60 -0.98 -1.34
C LEU A 121 4.76 -1.72 -2.38
N MET A 122 3.88 -1.04 -3.11
CA MET A 122 3.17 -1.63 -4.26
C MET A 122 4.14 -1.99 -5.39
N ALA A 123 5.16 -1.16 -5.65
CA ALA A 123 6.23 -1.52 -6.57
C ALA A 123 7.01 -2.78 -6.10
N VAL A 124 7.24 -2.92 -4.79
CA VAL A 124 7.84 -4.15 -4.23
C VAL A 124 6.91 -5.35 -4.37
N GLN A 125 5.60 -5.18 -4.19
CA GLN A 125 4.62 -6.25 -4.45
C GLN A 125 4.64 -6.67 -5.93
N LEU A 126 4.71 -5.73 -6.87
CA LEU A 126 4.85 -6.03 -8.30
C LEU A 126 6.12 -6.84 -8.58
N LEU A 127 7.23 -6.48 -7.96
CA LEU A 127 8.48 -7.25 -8.08
C LEU A 127 8.30 -8.68 -7.55
N GLY A 128 7.59 -8.85 -6.42
CA GLY A 128 7.26 -10.16 -5.87
C GLY A 128 6.40 -11.00 -6.81
N VAL A 129 5.40 -10.40 -7.46
CA VAL A 129 4.59 -11.06 -8.49
C VAL A 129 5.46 -11.48 -9.67
N ALA A 130 6.31 -10.59 -10.18
CA ALA A 130 7.18 -10.88 -11.32
C ALA A 130 8.17 -12.03 -11.02
N LEU A 131 8.81 -12.01 -9.84
CA LEU A 131 9.72 -13.07 -9.41
C LEU A 131 9.00 -14.41 -9.25
N ALA A 132 7.80 -14.40 -8.66
CA ALA A 132 6.98 -15.60 -8.56
C ALA A 132 6.55 -16.09 -9.95
N PHE A 133 6.14 -15.20 -10.84
CA PHE A 133 5.70 -15.57 -12.18
C PHE A 133 6.78 -16.34 -12.96
N VAL A 134 8.03 -15.90 -12.89
CA VAL A 134 9.14 -16.53 -13.63
C VAL A 134 9.82 -17.67 -12.87
N GLY A 135 9.51 -17.87 -11.59
CA GLY A 135 10.26 -18.77 -10.70
C GLY A 135 9.42 -19.76 -9.89
N LEU A 136 8.09 -19.64 -9.90
CA LEU A 136 7.20 -20.48 -9.09
C LEU A 136 7.33 -21.97 -9.45
N HIS A 137 7.67 -22.30 -10.70
CA HIS A 137 7.89 -23.68 -11.13
C HIS A 137 8.99 -24.40 -10.33
N ASN A 138 9.94 -23.66 -9.73
CA ASN A 138 10.99 -24.28 -8.90
C ASN A 138 10.43 -25.00 -7.66
N ILE A 139 9.26 -24.58 -7.16
CA ILE A 139 8.65 -25.23 -5.99
C ILE A 139 8.23 -26.67 -6.29
N ALA A 140 7.91 -26.98 -7.56
CA ALA A 140 7.60 -28.33 -8.01
C ALA A 140 8.79 -29.29 -7.89
N PHE A 141 10.02 -28.76 -7.88
CA PHE A 141 11.24 -29.55 -7.73
C PHE A 141 11.75 -29.61 -6.29
N TRP A 142 11.62 -28.51 -5.54
CA TRP A 142 12.13 -28.44 -4.18
C TRP A 142 11.21 -29.13 -3.17
N GLU A 143 9.90 -28.94 -3.30
CA GLU A 143 8.90 -29.43 -2.36
C GLU A 143 7.67 -29.96 -3.13
N PRO A 144 7.81 -31.06 -3.90
CA PRO A 144 6.76 -31.57 -4.78
C PRO A 144 5.47 -31.92 -4.03
N ASP A 145 5.57 -32.50 -2.83
CA ASP A 145 4.41 -32.89 -2.03
C ASP A 145 3.60 -31.67 -1.57
N MET A 146 4.28 -30.61 -1.09
CA MET A 146 3.62 -29.37 -0.68
C MET A 146 3.04 -28.63 -1.89
N ALA A 147 3.74 -28.64 -3.02
CA ALA A 147 3.27 -28.05 -4.26
C ALA A 147 2.01 -28.75 -4.78
N ALA A 148 1.96 -30.08 -4.72
CA ALA A 148 0.79 -30.87 -5.10
C ALA A 148 -0.42 -30.56 -4.21
N LEU A 149 -0.19 -30.35 -2.91
CA LEU A 149 -1.23 -29.94 -1.96
C LEU A 149 -1.72 -28.51 -2.21
N ALA A 150 -0.87 -27.58 -2.62
CA ALA A 150 -1.25 -26.20 -2.88
C ALA A 150 -1.98 -26.04 -4.22
N PHE A 151 -1.39 -26.56 -5.29
CA PHE A 151 -1.89 -26.45 -6.66
C PHE A 151 -2.72 -27.67 -7.03
N THR A 152 -2.07 -28.70 -7.58
CA THR A 152 -2.56 -30.06 -7.87
C THR A 152 -1.35 -30.96 -8.22
N PRO A 153 -1.47 -32.30 -8.14
CA PRO A 153 -0.42 -33.21 -8.65
C PRO A 153 -0.10 -33.00 -10.14
N ASP A 154 -1.14 -32.84 -10.97
CA ASP A 154 -0.99 -32.62 -12.42
C ASP A 154 -0.18 -31.35 -12.74
N TRP A 155 -0.34 -30.31 -11.92
CA TRP A 155 0.45 -29.09 -12.08
C TRP A 155 1.94 -29.35 -11.85
N VAL A 156 2.28 -30.11 -10.79
CA VAL A 156 3.66 -30.47 -10.49
C VAL A 156 4.26 -31.27 -11.65
N GLU A 157 3.54 -32.28 -12.15
CA GLU A 157 3.99 -33.07 -13.29
C GLU A 157 4.24 -32.18 -14.52
N GLN A 158 3.30 -31.30 -14.87
CA GLN A 158 3.46 -30.34 -15.96
C GLN A 158 4.68 -29.44 -15.78
N GLN A 159 4.91 -28.91 -14.57
CA GLN A 159 6.08 -28.06 -14.31
C GLN A 159 7.39 -28.86 -14.45
N THR A 160 7.43 -30.08 -13.93
CA THR A 160 8.63 -30.94 -14.03
C THR A 160 8.93 -31.42 -15.45
N ALA A 161 7.90 -31.54 -16.30
CA ALA A 161 8.06 -31.89 -17.69
C ALA A 161 8.50 -30.71 -18.57
N GLN A 162 8.09 -29.48 -18.23
CA GLN A 162 8.30 -28.29 -19.06
C GLN A 162 9.52 -27.44 -18.65
N PHE A 163 9.94 -27.53 -17.40
CA PHE A 163 10.99 -26.67 -16.82
C PHE A 163 12.15 -27.46 -16.25
N GLU A 164 13.24 -26.76 -15.95
CA GLU A 164 14.41 -27.28 -15.23
C GLU A 164 14.47 -26.66 -13.82
N PRO A 165 14.98 -27.39 -12.81
CA PRO A 165 15.18 -26.84 -11.48
C PRO A 165 16.26 -25.75 -11.48
N ARG A 166 16.14 -24.80 -10.53
CA ARG A 166 17.07 -23.66 -10.34
C ARG A 166 17.15 -22.74 -11.57
N THR A 167 15.99 -22.47 -12.15
CA THR A 167 15.88 -21.59 -13.32
C THR A 167 14.84 -20.51 -13.11
N LEU A 168 15.04 -19.34 -13.70
CA LEU A 168 13.99 -18.35 -13.94
C LEU A 168 13.69 -18.38 -15.43
N ARG A 169 12.42 -18.59 -15.81
CA ARG A 169 12.03 -18.69 -17.23
C ARG A 169 10.90 -17.73 -17.55
N TYR A 170 11.08 -17.00 -18.66
CA TYR A 170 10.04 -16.19 -19.28
C TYR A 170 10.16 -16.32 -20.80
N ALA A 171 9.07 -16.76 -21.45
CA ALA A 171 9.06 -17.10 -22.86
C ALA A 171 10.22 -18.05 -23.22
N GLU A 172 11.13 -17.61 -24.10
CA GLU A 172 12.30 -18.37 -24.55
C GLU A 172 13.56 -18.11 -23.71
N THR A 173 13.53 -17.12 -22.82
CA THR A 173 14.70 -16.78 -21.99
C THR A 173 14.70 -17.62 -20.73
N THR A 174 15.80 -18.34 -20.50
CA THR A 174 16.04 -19.12 -19.29
C THR A 174 17.33 -18.67 -18.61
N ILE A 175 17.24 -18.30 -17.34
CA ILE A 175 18.38 -17.90 -16.50
C ILE A 175 18.60 -18.99 -15.46
N ARG A 176 19.81 -19.56 -15.39
CA ARG A 176 20.20 -20.58 -14.41
C ARG A 176 20.92 -19.94 -13.23
N PHE A 177 20.74 -20.47 -12.02
CA PHE A 177 21.39 -19.98 -10.80
C PHE A 177 21.75 -21.09 -9.81
#